data_AF-A0A967HUL0-F1
#
_entry.id   AF-A0A967HUL0-F1
#
_cell.length_a   1.000
_cell.length_b   1.000
_cell.length_c   1.000
_cell.angle_alpha   90.00
_cell.angle_beta   90.00
_cell.angle_gamma   90.00
#
_symmetry.space_group_name_H-M   'P 1'
#
loop_
_entity.id
_entity.type
_entity.pdbx_description
1 polymer ?
#
loop_
_entity_poly.entity_id
_entity_poly.type
_entity_poly.pdbx_seq_one_letter_code
_entity_poly.pdbx_strand_id
1 'polypeptide(L)'
;MFNPFEDFKEFLSKTKTLPLDRLSATHDQIMAELTSGYGTLVEQELKSLVWFVEHNRVIEAYKTATEVIKDLSYDAHSIEDFCYVLDSGVDIPYLISGPAGIYVASLCNHVAEDEIVL
;
A
#
# COMPACT_ATOMS: atom_id res chain seq x y z
N MET A 1 -2.48 -9.89 -56.38
CA MET A 1 -1.62 -10.48 -55.33
C MET A 1 -2.48 -10.58 -54.09
N PHE A 2 -2.73 -11.79 -53.59
CA PHE A 2 -3.53 -12.01 -52.38
C PHE A 2 -2.69 -11.61 -51.17
N ASN A 3 -3.24 -10.78 -50.27
CA ASN A 3 -2.54 -10.40 -49.05
C ASN A 3 -2.83 -11.47 -47.99
N PRO A 4 -1.86 -12.33 -47.64
CA PRO A 4 -2.05 -13.41 -46.67
C PRO A 4 -2.28 -12.92 -45.24
N PHE A 5 -2.17 -11.61 -44.98
CA PHE A 5 -2.42 -11.02 -43.67
C PHE A 5 -3.86 -10.50 -43.48
N GLU A 6 -4.73 -10.60 -44.49
CA GLU A 6 -6.15 -10.22 -44.37
C GLU A 6 -6.88 -11.05 -43.29
N ASP A 7 -6.58 -12.35 -43.20
CA ASP A 7 -7.20 -13.28 -42.25
C ASP A 7 -6.80 -12.99 -40.78
N PHE A 8 -5.77 -12.17 -40.55
CA PHE A 8 -5.29 -11.83 -39.20
C PHE A 8 -5.96 -10.57 -38.63
N LYS A 9 -6.76 -9.83 -39.43
CA LYS A 9 -7.50 -8.65 -38.95
C LYS A 9 -8.51 -9.01 -37.87
N GLU A 10 -9.09 -10.21 -37.92
CA GLU A 10 -10.03 -10.69 -36.90
C GLU A 10 -9.33 -10.98 -35.55
N PHE A 11 -8.04 -11.34 -35.58
CA PHE A 11 -7.27 -11.68 -34.37
C PHE A 11 -6.87 -10.47 -33.52
N LEU A 12 -6.77 -9.29 -34.14
CA LEU A 12 -6.43 -8.02 -33.47
C LEU A 12 -7.61 -7.40 -32.70
N SER A 13 -8.83 -7.91 -32.86
CA SER A 13 -10.05 -7.29 -32.36
C SER A 13 -10.41 -7.61 -30.91
N LYS A 14 -9.71 -8.55 -30.26
CA LYS A 14 -9.91 -8.84 -28.84
C LYS A 14 -8.85 -8.13 -28.03
N THR A 15 -9.17 -6.94 -27.55
CA THR A 15 -8.47 -6.29 -26.43
C THR A 15 -8.57 -7.20 -25.22
N LYS A 16 -7.74 -8.24 -25.16
CA LYS A 16 -7.61 -9.10 -23.99
C LYS A 16 -6.86 -8.27 -22.96
N THR A 17 -7.55 -7.93 -21.88
CA THR A 17 -6.88 -7.52 -20.64
C THR A 17 -5.87 -8.62 -20.31
N LEU A 18 -4.59 -8.27 -20.32
CA LEU A 18 -3.55 -9.24 -20.01
C LEU A 18 -3.67 -9.57 -18.52
N PRO A 19 -3.43 -10.82 -18.09
CA PRO A 19 -3.39 -11.17 -16.68
C PRO A 19 -2.45 -10.26 -15.87
N LEU A 20 -1.38 -9.77 -16.52
CA LEU A 20 -0.42 -8.83 -15.95
C LEU A 20 -1.05 -7.46 -15.65
N ASP A 21 -1.92 -6.95 -16.54
CA ASP A 21 -2.62 -5.67 -16.33
C ASP A 21 -3.52 -5.72 -15.10
N ARG A 22 -4.11 -6.90 -14.82
CA ARG A 22 -4.95 -7.09 -13.62
C ARG A 22 -4.12 -7.15 -12.35
N LEU A 23 -2.98 -7.85 -12.37
CA LEU A 23 -2.06 -7.92 -11.24
C LEU A 23 -1.51 -6.53 -10.89
N SER A 24 -1.10 -5.77 -11.90
CA SER A 24 -0.64 -4.38 -11.72
C SER A 24 -1.73 -3.52 -11.10
N ALA A 25 -2.96 -3.56 -11.63
CA ALA A 25 -4.06 -2.75 -11.10
C ALA A 25 -4.44 -3.12 -9.66
N THR A 26 -4.36 -4.41 -9.29
CA THR A 26 -4.60 -4.85 -7.91
C THR A 26 -3.49 -4.35 -6.97
N HIS A 27 -2.23 -4.42 -7.40
CA HIS A 27 -1.10 -3.90 -6.63
C HIS A 27 -1.20 -2.36 -6.45
N ASP A 28 -1.48 -1.63 -7.53
CA ASP A 28 -1.67 -0.17 -7.49
C ASP A 28 -2.79 0.23 -6.51
N GLN A 29 -3.87 -0.57 -6.46
CA GLN A 29 -4.96 -0.35 -5.52
C GLN A 29 -4.53 -0.58 -4.07
N ILE A 30 -3.81 -1.66 -3.78
CA ILE A 30 -3.27 -1.94 -2.45
C ILE A 30 -2.37 -0.80 -2.00
N MET A 31 -1.47 -0.33 -2.87
CA MET A 31 -0.56 0.77 -2.57
C MET A 31 -1.30 2.09 -2.30
N ALA A 32 -2.35 2.38 -3.05
CA ALA A 32 -3.20 3.55 -2.80
C ALA A 32 -3.91 3.47 -1.44
N GLU A 33 -4.43 2.30 -1.08
CA GLU A 33 -5.11 2.08 0.21
C GLU A 33 -4.13 2.17 1.39
N LEU A 34 -2.93 1.59 1.28
CA LEU A 34 -1.87 1.70 2.29
C LEU A 34 -1.44 3.15 2.52
N THR A 35 -1.20 3.88 1.44
CA THR A 35 -0.78 5.29 1.47
C THR A 35 -1.86 6.18 2.08
N SER A 36 -3.11 5.97 1.69
CA SER A 36 -4.27 6.68 2.25
C SER A 36 -4.46 6.39 3.75
N GLY A 37 -4.27 5.13 4.14
CA GLY A 37 -4.34 4.71 5.54
C GLY A 37 -3.29 5.38 6.42
N TYR A 38 -2.04 5.46 5.94
CA TYR A 38 -0.97 6.20 6.62
C TYR A 38 -1.30 7.69 6.72
N GLY A 39 -1.81 8.30 5.64
CA GLY A 39 -2.25 9.70 5.65
C GLY A 39 -3.30 9.98 6.72
N THR A 40 -4.27 9.08 6.87
CA THR A 40 -5.31 9.18 7.90
C THR A 40 -4.73 9.13 9.31
N LEU A 41 -3.77 8.23 9.55
CA LEU A 41 -3.07 8.15 10.84
C LEU A 41 -2.32 9.47 11.14
N VAL A 42 -1.56 9.98 10.16
CA VAL A 42 -0.82 11.24 10.29
C VAL A 42 -1.75 12.40 10.59
N GLU A 43 -2.90 12.52 9.92
CA GLU A 43 -3.87 13.58 10.20
C GLU A 43 -4.45 13.51 11.62
N GLN A 44 -4.73 12.31 12.13
CA GLN A 44 -5.21 12.13 13.50
C GLN A 44 -4.13 12.51 14.52
N GLU A 45 -2.90 12.12 14.26
CA GLU A 45 -1.75 12.43 15.11
C GLU A 45 -1.38 13.93 15.10
N LEU A 46 -1.46 14.59 13.93
CA LEU A 46 -1.21 16.03 13.79
C LEU A 46 -2.25 16.88 14.53
N LYS A 47 -3.53 16.48 14.54
CA LYS A 47 -4.58 17.12 15.36
C LYS A 47 -4.27 17.04 16.86
N SER A 48 -3.46 16.07 17.25
CA SER A 48 -3.08 15.77 18.63
C SER A 48 -1.87 16.60 19.14
N LEU A 49 -1.14 17.27 18.24
CA LEU A 49 -0.02 18.24 18.43
C LEU A 49 1.12 17.92 19.41
N VAL A 50 1.10 16.80 20.15
CA VAL A 50 2.13 16.46 21.16
C VAL A 50 2.44 14.97 21.10
N TRP A 51 3.38 14.61 20.23
CA TRP A 51 3.90 13.24 20.13
C TRP A 51 4.85 12.85 21.28
N PHE A 52 5.05 13.72 22.27
CA PHE A 52 6.22 13.65 23.16
C PHE A 52 6.01 13.11 24.57
N VAL A 53 4.80 12.78 25.07
CA VAL A 53 4.65 12.56 26.53
C VAL A 53 3.78 11.40 27.01
N GLU A 54 2.94 10.73 26.21
CA GLU A 54 2.01 9.73 26.79
C GLU A 54 2.08 8.34 26.14
N HIS A 55 2.42 7.33 26.95
CA HIS A 55 2.44 5.90 26.60
C HIS A 55 1.10 5.42 25.99
N ASN A 56 0.00 6.06 26.38
CA ASN A 56 -1.33 5.76 25.84
C ASN A 56 -1.48 6.12 24.35
N ARG A 57 -0.76 7.13 23.85
CA ARG A 57 -0.87 7.54 22.43
C ARG A 57 -0.28 6.52 21.48
N VAL A 58 0.80 5.83 21.88
CA VAL A 58 1.39 4.75 21.06
C VAL A 58 0.39 3.61 20.88
N ILE A 59 -0.34 3.26 21.94
CA ILE A 59 -1.36 2.20 21.91
C ILE A 59 -2.54 2.62 21.02
N GLU A 60 -2.99 3.88 21.12
CA GLU A 60 -4.07 4.40 20.28
C GLU A 60 -3.67 4.48 18.81
N ALA A 61 -2.49 5.00 18.49
CA ALA A 61 -1.96 5.05 17.12
C ALA A 61 -1.84 3.66 16.51
N TYR A 62 -1.34 2.67 17.28
CA TYR A 62 -1.26 1.29 16.84
C TYR A 62 -2.65 0.69 16.59
N LYS A 63 -3.61 0.93 17.48
CA LYS A 63 -5.01 0.49 17.28
C LYS A 63 -5.62 1.09 16.02
N THR A 64 -5.42 2.39 15.80
CA THR A 64 -5.89 3.06 14.58
C THR A 64 -5.24 2.43 13.35
N ALA A 65 -3.93 2.23 13.34
CA ALA A 65 -3.23 1.58 12.24
C ALA A 65 -3.79 0.17 11.97
N THR A 66 -4.00 -0.62 13.02
CA THR A 66 -4.58 -1.98 12.90
C THR A 66 -5.99 -1.95 12.32
N GLU A 67 -6.85 -1.02 12.77
CA GLU A 67 -8.22 -0.89 12.24
C GLU A 67 -8.26 -0.47 10.77
N VAL A 68 -7.31 0.34 10.34
CA VAL A 68 -7.17 0.76 8.94
C VAL A 68 -6.78 -0.40 8.04
N ILE A 69 -5.88 -1.27 8.51
CA ILE A 69 -5.32 -2.35 7.68
C ILE A 69 -6.07 -3.68 7.79
N LYS A 70 -7.01 -3.82 8.74
CA LYS A 70 -7.63 -5.12 9.07
C LYS A 70 -8.33 -5.82 7.90
N ASP A 71 -8.86 -5.05 6.96
CA ASP A 71 -9.63 -5.54 5.81
C ASP A 71 -8.78 -5.54 4.53
N LEU A 72 -7.49 -5.21 4.63
CA LEU A 72 -6.56 -5.18 3.51
C LEU A 72 -5.89 -6.54 3.33
N SER A 73 -5.85 -7.03 2.08
CA SER A 73 -5.08 -8.21 1.70
C SER A 73 -3.77 -7.75 1.05
N TYR A 74 -2.68 -7.77 1.81
CA TYR A 74 -1.33 -7.40 1.37
C TYR A 74 -0.32 -8.50 1.72
N ASP A 75 0.84 -8.44 1.07
CA ASP A 75 1.97 -9.37 1.22
C ASP A 75 3.24 -8.62 1.67
N ALA A 76 4.33 -9.33 1.94
CA ALA A 76 5.60 -8.71 2.33
C ALA A 76 6.14 -7.74 1.27
N HIS A 77 5.92 -8.02 -0.01
CA HIS A 77 6.35 -7.14 -1.09
C HIS A 77 5.61 -5.79 -1.04
N SER A 78 4.32 -5.81 -0.72
CA SER A 78 3.53 -4.59 -0.49
C SER A 78 4.09 -3.76 0.67
N ILE A 79 4.62 -4.40 1.72
CA ILE A 79 5.26 -3.70 2.85
C ILE A 79 6.58 -3.06 2.42
N GLU A 80 7.38 -3.77 1.61
CA GLU A 80 8.63 -3.25 1.06
C GLU A 80 8.39 -2.04 0.14
N ASP A 81 7.43 -2.15 -0.77
CA ASP A 81 7.04 -1.07 -1.67
C ASP A 81 6.50 0.13 -0.88
N PHE A 82 5.73 -0.11 0.17
CA PHE A 82 5.28 0.96 1.06
C PHE A 82 6.43 1.66 1.78
N CYS A 83 7.43 0.90 2.25
CA CYS A 83 8.65 1.49 2.82
C CYS A 83 9.40 2.34 1.79
N TYR A 84 9.48 1.90 0.54
CA TYR A 84 10.07 2.68 -0.55
C TYR A 84 9.30 3.98 -0.81
N VAL A 85 7.96 3.91 -0.90
CA VAL A 85 7.12 5.10 -1.09
C VAL A 85 7.30 6.09 0.07
N LEU A 86 7.33 5.59 1.31
CA LEU A 86 7.57 6.40 2.52
C LEU A 86 8.92 7.13 2.49
N ASP A 87 9.99 6.45 2.08
CA ASP A 87 11.35 7.03 2.04
C ASP A 87 11.53 7.98 0.84
N SER A 88 10.90 7.66 -0.29
CA SER A 88 11.00 8.46 -1.52
C SER A 88 10.40 9.87 -1.38
N GLY A 89 9.42 10.04 -0.49
CA GLY A 89 8.73 11.32 -0.26
C GLY A 89 7.90 11.82 -1.45
N VAL A 90 7.62 10.97 -2.45
CA VAL A 90 6.92 11.36 -3.69
C VAL A 90 5.42 11.57 -3.44
N ASP A 91 4.78 10.66 -2.70
CA ASP A 91 3.32 10.66 -2.49
C ASP A 91 2.90 10.98 -1.05
N ILE A 92 3.85 10.97 -0.11
CA ILE A 92 3.60 11.20 1.31
C ILE A 92 4.34 12.47 1.74
N PRO A 93 3.63 13.59 1.98
CA PRO A 93 4.26 14.88 2.15
C PRO A 93 5.07 15.02 3.45
N TYR A 94 4.92 14.10 4.42
CA TYR A 94 5.68 14.11 5.67
C TYR A 94 5.94 12.70 6.22
N LEU A 95 7.21 12.29 6.23
CA LEU A 95 7.66 11.15 7.02
C LEU A 95 7.77 11.58 8.49
N ILE A 96 6.83 11.13 9.33
CA ILE A 96 6.93 11.29 10.77
C ILE A 96 7.40 9.94 11.32
N SER A 97 8.64 9.86 11.82
CA SER A 97 9.27 8.56 12.13
C SER A 97 8.48 7.73 13.14
N GLY A 98 7.80 8.37 14.08
CA GLY A 98 6.92 7.73 15.05
C GLY A 98 5.73 7.00 14.41
N PRO A 99 4.77 7.72 13.80
CA PRO A 99 3.64 7.12 13.08
C PRO A 99 4.08 6.13 11.99
N ALA A 100 5.15 6.44 11.25
CA ALA A 100 5.67 5.54 10.21
C ALA A 100 6.10 4.20 10.81
N GLY A 101 6.89 4.21 11.90
CA GLY A 101 7.29 3.00 12.59
C GLY A 101 6.11 2.21 13.16
N ILE A 102 5.10 2.88 13.72
CA ILE A 102 3.88 2.24 14.23
C ILE A 102 3.08 1.58 13.11
N TYR A 103 2.93 2.27 11.98
CA TYR A 103 2.16 1.76 10.85
C TYR A 103 2.84 0.55 10.21
N VAL A 104 4.17 0.62 9.98
CA VAL A 104 4.97 -0.52 9.50
C VAL A 104 4.92 -1.69 10.48
N ALA A 105 5.05 -1.44 11.79
CA ALA A 105 4.91 -2.49 12.79
C ALA A 105 3.53 -3.15 12.75
N SER A 106 2.47 -2.36 12.53
CA SER A 106 1.11 -2.89 12.40
C SER A 106 0.97 -3.78 11.15
N LEU A 107 1.55 -3.38 10.01
CA LEU A 107 1.57 -4.19 8.79
C LEU A 107 2.30 -5.51 9.01
N CYS A 108 3.52 -5.47 9.55
CA CYS A 108 4.31 -6.67 9.79
C CYS A 108 3.62 -7.65 10.76
N ASN A 109 2.85 -7.16 11.73
CA ASN A 109 2.17 -8.01 12.70
C ASN A 109 0.86 -8.64 12.18
N HIS A 110 0.33 -8.18 11.05
CA HIS A 110 -0.98 -8.62 10.52
C HIS A 110 -0.92 -9.13 9.08
N VAL A 111 0.25 -9.13 8.43
CA VAL A 111 0.44 -9.80 7.15
C VAL A 111 0.14 -11.31 7.30
N ALA A 112 -0.38 -11.94 6.24
CA ALA A 112 -0.74 -13.34 6.28
C ALA A 112 0.47 -14.31 6.30
N GLU A 113 1.67 -13.79 6.04
CA GLU A 113 2.91 -14.56 5.96
C GLU A 113 3.50 -14.82 7.36
N ASP A 114 3.94 -16.05 7.60
CA ASP A 114 4.51 -16.47 8.89
C ASP A 114 5.92 -15.89 9.14
N GLU A 115 6.66 -15.59 8.07
CA GLU A 115 7.98 -14.95 8.11
C GLU A 115 8.06 -13.87 7.04
N ILE A 116 8.53 -12.68 7.43
CA ILE A 116 8.79 -11.57 6.51
C ILE A 116 10.29 -11.55 6.23
N VAL A 117 10.66 -11.72 4.97
CA VAL A 117 12.04 -11.55 4.49
C VAL A 117 12.08 -10.26 3.66
N LEU A 118 12.62 -9.20 4.26
CA LEU A 118 12.87 -7.89 3.64
C LEU A 118 14.31 -7.81 3.12
#